data_AF-A0A848UDW7-F1
#
_entry.id   AF-A0A848UDW7-F1
#
_cell.length_a   1.000
_cell.length_b   1.000
_cell.length_c   1.000
_cell.angle_alpha   90.00
_cell.angle_beta   90.00
_cell.angle_gamma   90.00
#
_symmetry.space_group_name_H-M   'P 1'
#
loop_
_entity.id
_entity.type
_entity.pdbx_description
1 polymer ?
#
loop_
_entity_poly.entity_id
_entity_poly.type
_entity_poly.pdbx_seq_one_letter_code
_entity_poly.pdbx_strand_id
1 'polypeptide(L)'
;DAEDREKWNQLCDELRIPQPPGGTAIDLEEALSITDEIGFPVLVRPSYVLGGRAMQIVHDRTALARAMDELGAIGSLGREGGLSAERPVLIDRFLASATEVDVDAIRDHTGEVLIGGVMEHVEEAGVHSGDSACAIPPQTLPDWVVEVIKAYTTSIAHRLDVRGLINVQYAVTGTDVFVIEANPRASRTVPFVAKAKGVALAKAATRVMLGATLAELRDEGVLRDPVGGHVAVKEAVLPFSRFPEVDPALGPEMRSTGEVMGIDSTFGRAFFKAELAAGNGLPTEGTVFLSLNDNDKPAGLVVAQRLRAHGLGVVATAGTADYLARFGVPVDRVLDKVQDQGAGPTAVDLIADGTVVFVVNTPRGSVGRSDGEHIRKAASLHRVSCVTTVSAALAAAQGLGETPAELPVRSLQEYHAR
;
A
#
# COMPACT_ATOMS: atom_id res chain seq x y z
N ASP A 1 12.18 4.08 22.32
CA ASP A 1 13.10 4.55 21.27
C ASP A 1 12.43 4.57 19.91
N ALA A 2 11.90 3.46 19.41
CA ALA A 2 11.28 3.44 18.08
C ALA A 2 9.93 4.20 17.97
N GLU A 3 9.12 4.22 19.03
CA GLU A 3 7.78 4.87 19.03
C GLU A 3 7.82 6.35 19.49
N ASP A 4 8.97 6.83 19.94
CA ASP A 4 9.19 8.19 20.42
C ASP A 4 9.92 8.97 19.31
N ARG A 5 9.26 9.97 18.70
CA ARG A 5 9.75 10.61 17.47
C ARG A 5 11.10 11.31 17.65
N GLU A 6 11.32 11.99 18.78
CA GLU A 6 12.58 12.71 18.99
C GLU A 6 13.75 11.72 19.05
N LYS A 7 13.56 10.61 19.78
CA LYS A 7 14.55 9.53 19.85
C LYS A 7 14.71 8.81 18.52
N TRP A 8 13.64 8.62 17.77
CA TRP A 8 13.67 8.02 16.45
C TRP A 8 14.44 8.90 15.44
N ASN A 9 14.22 10.21 15.46
CA ASN A 9 14.95 11.16 14.62
C ASN A 9 16.44 11.15 14.94
N GLN A 10 16.78 11.24 16.23
CA GLN A 10 18.17 11.14 16.67
C GLN A 10 18.82 9.82 16.24
N LEU A 11 18.09 8.70 16.35
CA LEU A 11 18.57 7.38 15.91
C LEU A 11 18.84 7.36 14.39
N CYS A 12 17.94 7.89 13.58
CA CYS A 12 18.12 7.94 12.13
C CYS A 12 19.30 8.83 11.74
N ASP A 13 19.48 9.97 12.40
CA ASP A 13 20.62 10.86 12.19
C ASP A 13 21.94 10.21 12.57
N GLU A 14 22.00 9.53 13.72
CA GLU A 14 23.16 8.75 14.17
C GLU A 14 23.55 7.66 13.15
N LEU A 15 22.55 6.96 12.60
CA LEU A 15 22.75 5.90 11.60
C LEU A 15 22.91 6.43 10.17
N ARG A 16 22.69 7.73 9.93
CA ARG A 16 22.61 8.36 8.61
C ARG A 16 21.62 7.67 7.67
N ILE A 17 20.47 7.30 8.21
CA ILE A 17 19.36 6.72 7.46
C ILE A 17 18.38 7.85 7.11
N PRO A 18 18.13 8.12 5.81
CA PRO A 18 17.23 9.19 5.40
C PRO A 18 15.81 8.98 5.91
N GLN A 19 15.16 10.07 6.29
CA GLN A 19 13.74 10.13 6.63
C GLN A 19 13.04 11.13 5.71
N PRO A 20 11.71 11.00 5.49
CA PRO A 20 10.96 12.09 4.87
C PRO A 20 11.18 13.38 5.68
N PRO A 21 11.46 14.52 5.01
CA PRO A 21 11.57 15.81 5.70
C PRO A 21 10.28 16.09 6.48
N GLY A 22 10.39 16.52 7.73
CA GLY A 22 9.21 16.69 8.56
C GLY A 22 9.52 17.20 9.96
N GLY A 23 8.48 17.38 10.75
CA GLY A 23 8.56 17.91 12.10
C GLY A 23 7.39 17.48 12.97
N THR A 24 7.41 17.97 14.20
CA THR A 24 6.38 17.72 15.20
C THR A 24 5.73 19.04 15.58
N ALA A 25 4.40 19.10 15.53
CA ALA A 25 3.61 20.27 15.87
C ALA A 25 2.63 19.95 17.00
N ILE A 26 2.46 20.87 17.95
CA ILE A 26 1.39 20.79 18.97
C ILE A 26 0.20 21.69 18.64
N ASP A 27 0.36 22.64 17.71
CA ASP A 27 -0.70 23.53 17.25
C ASP A 27 -0.61 23.81 15.74
N LEU A 28 -1.59 24.55 15.22
CA LEU A 28 -1.66 24.89 13.79
C LEU A 28 -0.53 25.83 13.35
N GLU A 29 -0.04 26.70 14.23
CA GLU A 29 1.02 27.66 13.88
C GLU A 29 2.33 26.92 13.63
N GLU A 30 2.69 26.00 14.52
CA GLU A 30 3.85 25.11 14.35
C GLU A 30 3.70 24.23 13.11
N ALA A 31 2.51 23.64 12.89
CA ALA A 31 2.26 22.80 11.73
C ALA A 31 2.42 23.58 10.41
N LEU A 32 1.95 24.84 10.36
CA LEU A 32 2.14 25.72 9.22
C LEU A 32 3.61 26.10 9.03
N SER A 33 4.33 26.37 10.11
CA SER A 33 5.77 26.67 10.07
C SER A 33 6.57 25.52 9.46
N ILE A 34 6.35 24.29 9.94
CA ILE A 34 6.98 23.08 9.38
C ILE A 34 6.60 22.90 7.91
N THR A 35 5.32 23.09 7.58
CA THR A 35 4.83 22.94 6.20
C THR A 35 5.40 24.00 5.26
N ASP A 36 5.68 25.20 5.74
CA ASP A 36 6.30 26.27 4.95
C ASP A 36 7.77 25.97 4.62
N GLU A 37 8.45 25.19 5.46
CA GLU A 37 9.81 24.69 5.22
C GLU A 37 9.83 23.52 4.23
N ILE A 38 8.99 22.51 4.42
CA ILE A 38 9.03 21.26 3.64
C ILE A 38 8.10 21.27 2.41
N GLY A 39 7.12 22.16 2.38
CA GLY A 39 6.12 22.34 1.32
C GLY A 39 5.01 21.28 1.30
N PHE A 40 3.90 21.60 0.61
CA PHE A 40 2.79 20.66 0.31
C PHE A 40 3.06 19.74 -0.90
N PRO A 41 2.44 18.54 -0.96
CA PRO A 41 1.57 17.95 0.06
C PRO A 41 2.33 17.43 1.28
N VAL A 42 1.65 17.38 2.43
CA VAL A 42 2.16 16.83 3.70
C VAL A 42 1.24 15.74 4.22
N LEU A 43 1.82 14.75 4.89
CA LEU A 43 1.11 13.73 5.64
C LEU A 43 1.01 14.18 7.11
N VAL A 44 -0.22 14.36 7.58
CA VAL A 44 -0.53 14.69 8.97
C VAL A 44 -0.81 13.39 9.72
N ARG A 45 -0.04 13.10 10.77
CA ARG A 45 -0.17 11.86 11.56
C ARG A 45 -0.26 12.15 13.06
N PRO A 46 -1.31 11.68 13.77
CA PRO A 46 -1.31 11.76 15.22
C PRO A 46 -0.27 10.81 15.82
N SER A 47 0.35 11.19 16.93
CA SER A 47 1.30 10.32 17.63
C SER A 47 0.61 9.17 18.38
N TYR A 48 1.34 8.06 18.54
CA TYR A 48 0.91 6.87 19.30
C TYR A 48 -0.40 6.24 18.81
N VAL A 49 -0.59 6.13 17.49
CA VAL A 49 -1.71 5.41 16.88
C VAL A 49 -1.21 4.24 16.03
N LEU A 50 -2.01 3.19 15.97
CA LEU A 50 -1.82 2.06 15.07
C LEU A 50 -2.83 2.14 13.91
N GLY A 51 -2.49 1.56 12.76
CA GLY A 51 -3.42 1.43 11.64
C GLY A 51 -3.70 2.71 10.87
N GLY A 52 -2.86 3.74 11.02
CA GLY A 52 -3.04 4.99 10.26
C GLY A 52 -4.21 5.86 10.74
N ARG A 53 -4.74 5.60 11.94
CA ARG A 53 -5.95 6.25 12.44
C ARG A 53 -5.84 7.78 12.39
N ALA A 54 -6.83 8.42 11.77
CA ALA A 54 -6.90 9.87 11.57
C ALA A 54 -5.68 10.50 10.86
N MET A 55 -4.88 9.70 10.12
CA MET A 55 -3.87 10.24 9.23
C MET A 55 -4.53 10.87 8.01
N GLN A 56 -3.99 11.99 7.52
CA GLN A 56 -4.53 12.71 6.37
C GLN A 56 -3.42 13.22 5.47
N ILE A 57 -3.59 13.04 4.15
CA ILE A 57 -2.74 13.71 3.16
C ILE A 57 -3.37 15.07 2.84
N VAL A 58 -2.61 16.13 3.07
CA VAL A 58 -3.06 17.50 3.00
C VAL A 58 -2.31 18.23 1.89
N HIS A 59 -3.04 18.96 1.05
CA HIS A 59 -2.50 19.61 -0.14
C HIS A 59 -2.41 21.14 -0.05
N ASP A 60 -3.07 21.75 0.94
CA ASP A 60 -3.08 23.19 1.12
C ASP A 60 -3.30 23.59 2.58
N ARG A 61 -3.08 24.87 2.87
CA ARG A 61 -3.20 25.45 4.22
C ARG A 61 -4.60 25.31 4.81
N THR A 62 -5.65 25.37 3.99
CA THR A 62 -7.04 25.26 4.47
C THR A 62 -7.33 23.82 4.91
N ALA A 63 -6.90 22.84 4.12
CA ALA A 63 -6.99 21.43 4.50
C ALA A 63 -6.13 21.12 5.75
N LEU A 64 -4.96 21.76 5.90
CA LEU A 64 -4.12 21.58 7.11
C LEU A 64 -4.84 22.08 8.36
N ALA A 65 -5.43 23.28 8.28
CA ALA A 65 -6.20 23.85 9.39
C ALA A 65 -7.36 22.94 9.81
N ARG A 66 -8.10 22.37 8.83
CA ARG A 66 -9.18 21.41 9.11
C ARG A 66 -8.66 20.13 9.75
N ALA A 67 -7.59 19.54 9.21
CA ALA A 67 -7.01 18.32 9.76
C ALA A 67 -6.55 18.51 11.21
N MET A 68 -5.90 19.64 11.52
CA MET A 68 -5.47 19.98 12.88
C MET A 68 -6.66 20.21 13.83
N ASP A 69 -7.74 20.86 13.38
CA ASP A 69 -8.96 21.07 14.17
C ASP A 69 -9.68 19.74 14.48
N GLU A 70 -9.79 18.86 13.47
CA GLU A 70 -10.34 17.51 13.62
C GLU A 70 -9.52 16.68 14.63
N LEU A 71 -8.19 16.73 14.54
CA LEU A 71 -7.31 16.05 15.50
C LEU A 71 -7.45 16.64 16.91
N GLY A 72 -7.59 17.97 17.04
CA GLY A 72 -7.86 18.64 18.31
C GLY A 72 -9.17 18.16 18.96
N ALA A 73 -10.23 17.97 18.16
CA ALA A 73 -11.49 17.41 18.64
C ALA A 73 -11.35 15.93 19.06
N ILE A 74 -10.57 15.14 18.31
CA ILE A 74 -10.27 13.73 18.57
C ILE A 74 -9.37 13.57 19.82
N GLY A 75 -8.54 14.57 20.14
CA GLY A 75 -7.64 14.61 21.30
C GLY A 75 -8.31 14.49 22.68
N SER A 76 -9.66 14.45 22.73
CA SER A 76 -10.45 14.12 23.92
C SER A 76 -10.73 12.61 24.08
N LEU A 77 -10.28 11.74 23.17
CA LEU A 77 -10.54 10.30 23.19
C LEU A 77 -9.64 9.58 24.21
N GLY A 78 -10.06 9.63 25.47
CA GLY A 78 -9.47 8.92 26.62
C GLY A 78 -9.62 7.39 26.63
N ARG A 79 -9.50 6.70 25.50
CA ARG A 79 -9.58 5.22 25.44
C ARG A 79 -8.62 4.66 24.41
N GLU A 80 -7.36 4.49 24.81
CA GLU A 80 -6.42 3.39 24.43
C GLU A 80 -4.92 3.69 24.68
N GLY A 81 -4.59 4.72 25.44
CA GLY A 81 -3.21 4.88 25.93
C GLY A 81 -3.11 5.98 26.97
N GLY A 82 -3.73 5.75 28.13
CA GLY A 82 -3.94 6.75 29.18
C GLY A 82 -2.73 7.66 29.39
N LEU A 83 -2.95 8.95 29.11
CA LEU A 83 -2.34 10.17 29.66
C LEU A 83 -2.98 11.33 28.88
N SER A 84 -3.74 12.19 29.57
CA SER A 84 -4.47 13.33 28.99
C SER A 84 -3.54 14.54 28.80
N ALA A 85 -2.45 14.37 28.07
CA ALA A 85 -1.53 15.45 27.73
C ALA A 85 -1.42 15.55 26.20
N GLU A 86 -1.46 16.79 25.72
CA GLU A 86 -1.32 17.25 24.32
C GLU A 86 -0.43 16.30 23.51
N ARG A 87 -1.06 15.45 22.68
CA ARG A 87 -0.32 14.53 21.82
C ARG A 87 0.19 15.31 20.62
N PRO A 88 1.51 15.35 20.38
CA PRO A 88 2.03 16.00 19.19
C PRO A 88 1.51 15.36 17.90
N VAL A 89 1.40 16.17 16.85
CA VAL A 89 1.06 15.76 15.49
C VAL A 89 2.33 15.80 14.63
N LEU A 90 2.58 14.72 13.90
CA LEU A 90 3.68 14.64 12.95
C LEU A 90 3.24 15.23 11.62
N ILE A 91 4.09 16.09 11.06
CA ILE A 91 3.91 16.70 9.75
C ILE A 91 5.11 16.30 8.90
N ASP A 92 4.92 15.32 8.02
CA ASP A 92 5.98 14.82 7.13
C ASP A 92 5.68 15.19 5.68
N ARG A 93 6.71 15.44 4.89
CA ARG A 93 6.60 15.65 3.46
C ARG A 93 6.02 14.39 2.83
N PHE A 94 4.89 14.54 2.14
CA PHE A 94 4.30 13.40 1.44
C PHE A 94 5.13 13.07 0.20
N LEU A 95 5.74 11.87 0.21
CA LEU A 95 6.53 11.34 -0.90
C LEU A 95 5.59 10.76 -1.96
N ALA A 96 4.99 11.64 -2.76
CA ALA A 96 4.07 11.24 -3.82
C ALA A 96 4.74 10.28 -4.81
N SER A 97 4.02 9.22 -5.18
CA SER A 97 4.49 8.17 -6.10
C SER A 97 5.74 7.41 -5.65
N ALA A 98 6.03 7.42 -4.34
CA ALA A 98 7.02 6.53 -3.77
C ALA A 98 6.47 5.10 -3.66
N THR A 99 7.32 4.11 -3.92
CA THR A 99 7.02 2.71 -3.65
C THR A 99 7.17 2.44 -2.16
N GLU A 100 6.11 1.96 -1.51
CA GLU A 100 6.19 1.56 -0.10
C GLU A 100 6.75 0.13 0.03
N VAL A 101 7.58 -0.09 1.05
CA VAL A 101 8.24 -1.36 1.31
C VAL A 101 8.14 -1.72 2.78
N ASP A 102 7.70 -2.94 3.07
CA ASP A 102 7.77 -3.54 4.40
C ASP A 102 8.94 -4.52 4.48
N VAL A 103 9.62 -4.56 5.62
CA VAL A 103 10.64 -5.57 5.92
C VAL A 103 10.34 -6.18 7.28
N ASP A 104 10.16 -7.50 7.31
CA ASP A 104 10.13 -8.26 8.56
C ASP A 104 11.48 -8.93 8.79
N ALA A 105 12.04 -8.75 9.99
CA ALA A 105 13.33 -9.31 10.39
C ALA A 105 13.32 -9.84 11.83
N ILE A 106 14.27 -10.70 12.16
CA ILE A 106 14.52 -11.20 13.51
C ILE A 106 15.96 -10.88 13.89
N ARG A 107 16.17 -10.32 15.08
CA ARG A 107 17.52 -10.18 15.66
C ARG A 107 17.65 -10.98 16.94
N ASP A 108 18.77 -11.66 17.11
CA ASP A 108 19.09 -12.36 18.35
C ASP A 108 20.01 -11.58 19.31
N HIS A 109 19.99 -12.00 20.57
CA HIS A 109 21.18 -12.41 21.29
C HIS A 109 22.57 -11.83 20.96
N THR A 110 23.18 -12.45 19.97
CA THR A 110 24.56 -12.26 19.54
C THR A 110 24.71 -11.05 18.62
N GLY A 111 23.58 -10.52 18.15
CA GLY A 111 23.50 -9.45 17.17
C GLY A 111 23.24 -9.98 15.76
N GLU A 112 23.10 -11.28 15.54
CA GLU A 112 22.75 -11.78 14.22
C GLU A 112 21.35 -11.31 13.82
N VAL A 113 21.20 -10.82 12.58
CA VAL A 113 19.93 -10.39 12.00
C VAL A 113 19.57 -11.31 10.82
N LEU A 114 18.39 -11.93 10.91
CA LEU A 114 17.74 -12.63 9.81
C LEU A 114 16.71 -11.69 9.16
N ILE A 115 16.92 -11.35 7.90
CA ILE A 115 15.86 -10.74 7.08
C ILE A 115 14.85 -11.83 6.71
N GLY A 116 13.64 -11.73 7.23
CA GLY A 116 12.55 -12.66 6.96
C GLY A 116 11.99 -12.47 5.55
N GLY A 117 11.70 -11.22 5.16
CA GLY A 117 11.22 -10.90 3.82
C GLY A 117 11.18 -9.39 3.58
N VAL A 118 11.42 -9.00 2.32
CA VAL A 118 11.22 -7.64 1.82
C VAL A 118 10.00 -7.68 0.92
N MET A 119 9.01 -6.84 1.22
CA MET A 119 7.71 -6.80 0.57
C MET A 119 7.54 -5.46 -0.15
N GLU A 120 7.45 -5.49 -1.46
CA GLU A 120 7.14 -4.30 -2.26
C GLU A 120 5.63 -4.14 -2.39
N HIS A 121 5.09 -2.98 -2.03
CA HIS A 121 3.66 -2.71 -2.19
C HIS A 121 3.31 -2.42 -3.65
N VAL A 122 2.10 -2.79 -4.05
CA VAL A 122 1.56 -2.47 -5.37
C VAL A 122 1.07 -1.02 -5.39
N GLU A 123 0.31 -0.62 -4.38
CA GLU A 123 -0.07 0.78 -4.17
C GLU A 123 1.13 1.64 -3.79
N GLU A 124 1.06 2.91 -4.18
CA GLU A 124 2.05 3.92 -3.77
C GLU A 124 1.89 4.31 -2.30
N ALA A 125 2.97 4.81 -1.71
CA ALA A 125 2.98 5.37 -0.37
C ALA A 125 1.87 6.43 -0.23
N GLY A 126 1.07 6.30 0.82
CA GLY A 126 -0.16 7.10 1.03
C GLY A 126 -1.43 6.27 1.02
N VAL A 127 -1.38 5.06 0.47
CA VAL A 127 -2.30 3.98 0.85
C VAL A 127 -1.68 3.21 2.01
N HIS A 128 -2.45 2.98 3.06
CA HIS A 128 -1.95 2.30 4.25
C HIS A 128 -1.51 0.86 3.93
N SER A 129 -0.32 0.45 4.39
CA SER A 129 0.26 -0.90 4.22
C SER A 129 -0.68 -2.10 4.49
N GLY A 130 -1.65 -1.91 5.38
CA GLY A 130 -2.68 -2.91 5.67
C GLY A 130 -3.66 -3.15 4.52
N ASP A 131 -3.98 -2.10 3.78
CA ASP A 131 -4.93 -2.11 2.66
C ASP A 131 -4.24 -2.27 1.30
N SER A 132 -2.93 -2.02 1.22
CA SER A 132 -2.14 -2.25 0.01
C SER A 132 -1.94 -3.73 -0.28
N ALA A 133 -1.97 -4.12 -1.55
CA ALA A 133 -1.40 -5.38 -1.99
C ALA A 133 0.13 -5.31 -1.89
N CYS A 134 0.80 -6.43 -1.67
CA CYS A 134 2.26 -6.47 -1.66
C CYS A 134 2.82 -7.79 -2.18
N ALA A 135 4.05 -7.76 -2.69
CA ALA A 135 4.71 -8.89 -3.34
C ALA A 135 6.04 -9.26 -2.67
N ILE A 136 6.30 -10.56 -2.63
CA ILE A 136 7.59 -11.16 -2.29
C ILE A 136 8.01 -12.07 -3.46
N PRO A 137 9.22 -11.91 -4.04
CA PRO A 137 10.17 -10.81 -3.80
C PRO A 137 9.64 -9.44 -4.32
N PRO A 138 10.36 -8.33 -4.07
CA PRO A 138 10.16 -7.08 -4.81
C PRO A 138 10.18 -7.30 -6.32
N GLN A 139 9.36 -6.57 -7.05
CA GLN A 139 9.10 -6.76 -8.49
C GLN A 139 9.70 -5.66 -9.36
N THR A 140 9.72 -4.42 -8.87
CA THR A 140 10.19 -3.28 -9.66
C THR A 140 11.43 -2.62 -9.08
N LEU A 141 11.72 -2.85 -7.80
CA LEU A 141 12.90 -2.30 -7.15
C LEU A 141 14.19 -2.97 -7.64
N PRO A 142 15.24 -2.19 -7.99
CA PRO A 142 16.55 -2.75 -8.30
C PRO A 142 17.14 -3.53 -7.12
N ASP A 143 17.82 -4.65 -7.39
CA ASP A 143 18.42 -5.51 -6.35
C ASP A 143 19.29 -4.73 -5.35
N TRP A 144 20.07 -3.75 -5.82
CA TRP A 144 20.93 -2.96 -4.96
C TRP A 144 20.15 -2.03 -4.02
N VAL A 145 18.96 -1.56 -4.41
CA VAL A 145 18.05 -0.79 -3.54
C VAL A 145 17.50 -1.70 -2.44
N VAL A 146 17.15 -2.94 -2.81
CA VAL A 146 16.73 -3.97 -1.85
C VAL A 146 17.85 -4.28 -0.84
N GLU A 147 19.11 -4.32 -1.26
CA GLU A 147 20.25 -4.49 -0.34
C GLU A 147 20.44 -3.28 0.60
N VAL A 148 20.22 -2.05 0.13
CA VAL A 148 20.22 -0.86 1.00
C VAL A 148 19.13 -0.96 2.07
N ILE A 149 17.92 -1.35 1.68
CA ILE A 149 16.79 -1.57 2.59
C ILE A 149 17.14 -2.61 3.67
N LYS A 150 17.72 -3.74 3.29
CA LYS A 150 18.18 -4.78 4.23
C LYS A 150 19.27 -4.26 5.18
N ALA A 151 20.22 -3.48 4.67
CA ALA A 151 21.31 -2.90 5.46
C ALA A 151 20.78 -1.88 6.48
N TYR A 152 19.81 -1.04 6.09
CA TYR A 152 19.13 -0.13 7.00
C TYR A 152 18.35 -0.89 8.07
N THR A 153 17.59 -1.93 7.68
CA THR A 153 16.82 -2.76 8.64
C THR A 153 17.76 -3.40 9.66
N THR A 154 18.89 -3.94 9.20
CA THR A 154 19.92 -4.54 10.07
C THR A 154 20.49 -3.51 11.04
N SER A 155 20.86 -2.33 10.55
CA SER A 155 21.41 -1.25 11.39
C SER A 155 20.43 -0.77 12.46
N ILE A 156 19.15 -0.60 12.08
CA ILE A 156 18.07 -0.23 12.99
C ILE A 156 17.89 -1.31 14.06
N ALA A 157 17.83 -2.59 13.66
CA ALA A 157 17.67 -3.70 14.58
C ALA A 157 18.81 -3.79 15.61
N HIS A 158 20.05 -3.52 15.19
CA HIS A 158 21.20 -3.43 16.09
C HIS A 158 21.09 -2.25 17.06
N ARG A 159 20.77 -1.06 16.55
CA ARG A 159 20.74 0.18 17.36
C ARG A 159 19.62 0.19 18.40
N LEU A 160 18.51 -0.49 18.10
CA LEU A 160 17.39 -0.69 19.03
C LEU A 160 17.59 -1.89 19.97
N ASP A 161 18.71 -2.62 19.85
CA ASP A 161 18.98 -3.89 20.52
C ASP A 161 17.80 -4.89 20.48
N VAL A 162 17.17 -5.04 19.31
CA VAL A 162 16.00 -5.91 19.12
C VAL A 162 16.33 -7.34 19.55
N ARG A 163 15.41 -7.95 20.30
CA ARG A 163 15.42 -9.37 20.67
C ARG A 163 14.10 -10.01 20.20
N GLY A 164 14.13 -10.69 19.06
CA GLY A 164 12.94 -11.21 18.40
C GLY A 164 12.61 -10.41 17.13
N LEU A 165 11.32 -10.19 16.87
CA LEU A 165 10.84 -9.59 15.62
C LEU A 165 10.96 -8.06 15.61
N ILE A 166 11.25 -7.53 14.43
CA ILE A 166 11.10 -6.12 14.06
C ILE A 166 10.50 -6.03 12.65
N ASN A 167 9.61 -5.07 12.47
CA ASN A 167 9.14 -4.63 11.16
C ASN A 167 9.65 -3.22 10.89
N VAL A 168 10.10 -2.95 9.67
CA VAL A 168 10.53 -1.60 9.25
C VAL A 168 9.87 -1.26 7.94
N GLN A 169 9.28 -0.07 7.87
CA GLN A 169 8.61 0.46 6.69
C GLN A 169 9.47 1.53 6.02
N TYR A 170 9.52 1.48 4.69
CA TYR A 170 10.29 2.41 3.86
C TYR A 170 9.43 2.97 2.73
N ALA A 171 9.79 4.16 2.27
CA ALA A 171 9.33 4.74 1.02
C ALA A 171 10.53 4.86 0.08
N VAL A 172 10.38 4.43 -1.17
CA VAL A 172 11.42 4.50 -2.20
C VAL A 172 10.98 5.44 -3.32
N THR A 173 11.71 6.55 -3.51
CA THR A 173 11.46 7.50 -4.59
C THR A 173 12.59 7.41 -5.60
N GLY A 174 12.31 6.84 -6.78
CA GLY A 174 13.34 6.50 -7.76
C GLY A 174 14.29 5.45 -7.18
N THR A 175 15.38 5.89 -6.56
CA THR A 175 16.35 5.01 -5.90
C THR A 175 16.71 5.47 -4.48
N ASP A 176 16.13 6.58 -4.02
CA ASP A 176 16.35 7.10 -2.68
C ASP A 176 15.44 6.36 -1.69
N VAL A 177 16.03 5.81 -0.63
CA VAL A 177 15.34 5.01 0.40
C VAL A 177 15.15 5.85 1.65
N PHE A 178 13.90 6.08 2.02
CA PHE A 178 13.52 6.81 3.23
C PHE A 178 12.87 5.85 4.22
N VAL A 179 13.31 5.86 5.48
CA VAL A 179 12.64 5.09 6.54
C VAL A 179 11.42 5.86 7.04
N ILE A 180 10.27 5.19 7.10
CA ILE A 180 9.01 5.75 7.59
C ILE A 180 8.91 5.53 9.10
N GLU A 181 9.01 4.27 9.53
CA GLU A 181 8.91 3.87 10.94
C GLU A 181 9.53 2.48 11.16
N ALA A 182 9.85 2.18 12.42
CA ALA A 182 10.19 0.84 12.86
C ALA A 182 9.29 0.39 14.01
N ASN A 183 8.86 -0.86 13.94
CA ASN A 183 7.98 -1.52 14.88
C ASN A 183 8.75 -2.70 15.50
N PRO A 184 9.42 -2.56 16.66
CA PRO A 184 10.22 -3.62 17.30
C PRO A 184 9.33 -4.69 17.97
N ARG A 185 8.43 -5.26 17.17
CA ARG A 185 7.43 -6.26 17.52
C ARG A 185 7.02 -7.02 16.26
N ALA A 186 6.19 -8.04 16.43
CA ALA A 186 5.54 -8.70 15.30
C ALA A 186 4.61 -7.71 14.55
N SER A 187 4.69 -7.73 13.23
CA SER A 187 3.76 -7.06 12.32
C SER A 187 2.66 -8.05 11.87
N ARG A 188 1.64 -7.50 11.20
CA ARG A 188 0.58 -8.31 10.58
C ARG A 188 1.09 -9.17 9.41
N THR A 189 2.23 -8.81 8.80
CA THR A 189 2.80 -9.47 7.61
C THR A 189 3.61 -10.72 7.95
N VAL A 190 4.01 -10.93 9.21
CA VAL A 190 4.79 -12.10 9.63
C VAL A 190 4.20 -13.44 9.16
N PRO A 191 2.88 -13.71 9.26
CA PRO A 191 2.29 -14.93 8.72
C PRO A 191 2.44 -15.05 7.20
N PHE A 192 2.19 -13.97 6.44
CA PHE A 192 2.36 -13.94 4.99
C PHE A 192 3.82 -14.24 4.59
N VAL A 193 4.79 -13.55 5.19
CA VAL A 193 6.23 -13.78 4.95
C VAL A 193 6.60 -15.23 5.29
N ALA A 194 6.12 -15.75 6.42
CA ALA A 194 6.40 -17.12 6.83
C ALA A 194 5.87 -18.16 5.83
N LYS A 195 4.69 -17.93 5.23
CA LYS A 195 4.14 -18.80 4.20
C LYS A 195 4.84 -18.66 2.86
N ALA A 196 5.18 -17.45 2.44
CA ALA A 196 5.92 -17.19 1.20
C ALA A 196 7.31 -17.82 1.25
N LYS A 197 8.01 -17.70 2.38
CA LYS A 197 9.41 -18.12 2.50
C LYS A 197 9.61 -19.50 3.10
N GLY A 198 8.55 -20.14 3.59
CA GLY A 198 8.65 -21.44 4.26
C GLY A 198 9.41 -21.40 5.59
N VAL A 199 9.54 -20.20 6.19
CA VAL A 199 10.28 -19.97 7.42
C VAL A 199 9.30 -19.66 8.55
N ALA A 200 9.36 -20.42 9.65
CA ALA A 200 8.49 -20.21 10.81
C ALA A 200 8.95 -19.01 11.67
N LEU A 201 8.87 -17.79 11.13
CA LEU A 201 9.41 -16.57 11.75
C LEU A 201 8.94 -16.35 13.19
N ALA A 202 7.63 -16.48 13.46
CA ALA A 202 7.09 -16.32 14.80
C ALA A 202 7.70 -17.34 15.79
N LYS A 203 7.84 -18.61 15.39
CA LYS A 203 8.44 -19.65 16.22
C LYS A 203 9.93 -19.38 16.49
N ALA A 204 10.67 -18.97 15.45
CA ALA A 204 12.08 -18.60 15.59
C ALA A 204 12.24 -17.41 16.54
N ALA A 205 11.46 -16.35 16.36
CA ALA A 205 11.49 -15.17 17.21
C ALA A 205 11.13 -15.47 18.66
N THR A 206 10.15 -16.35 18.93
CA THR A 206 9.84 -16.81 20.28
C THR A 206 11.03 -17.50 20.93
N ARG A 207 11.72 -18.39 20.22
CA ARG A 207 12.91 -19.07 20.74
C ARG A 207 14.05 -18.09 21.01
N VAL A 208 14.23 -17.10 20.12
CA VAL A 208 15.20 -16.03 20.30
C VAL A 208 14.91 -15.20 21.55
N MET A 209 13.65 -14.82 21.79
CA MET A 209 13.25 -14.12 23.02
C MET A 209 13.49 -14.95 24.29
N LEU A 210 13.48 -16.28 24.18
CA LEU A 210 13.80 -17.22 25.27
C LEU A 210 15.31 -17.49 25.42
N GLY A 211 16.16 -16.85 24.63
CA GLY A 211 17.61 -16.92 24.74
C GLY A 211 18.31 -17.82 23.73
N ALA A 212 17.60 -18.43 22.78
CA ALA A 212 18.25 -19.15 21.69
C ALA A 212 18.89 -18.17 20.67
N THR A 213 19.93 -18.62 20.00
CA THR A 213 20.54 -17.91 18.86
C THR A 213 19.95 -18.39 17.53
N LEU A 214 20.02 -17.57 16.49
CA LEU A 214 19.62 -17.97 15.14
C LEU A 214 20.48 -19.14 14.63
N ALA A 215 21.76 -19.19 15.00
CA ALA A 215 22.65 -20.32 14.73
C ALA A 215 22.14 -21.64 15.35
N GLU A 216 21.82 -21.65 16.65
CA GLU A 216 21.25 -22.84 17.31
C GLU A 216 19.94 -23.29 16.64
N LEU A 217 19.09 -22.35 16.21
CA LEU A 217 17.86 -22.69 15.52
C LEU A 217 18.09 -23.32 14.14
N ARG A 218 19.18 -22.97 13.44
CA ARG A 218 19.57 -23.65 12.20
C ARG A 218 20.07 -25.06 12.50
N ASP A 219 20.91 -25.21 13.52
CA ASP A 219 21.45 -26.51 13.93
C ASP A 219 20.34 -27.49 14.38
N GLU A 220 19.31 -26.98 15.06
CA GLU A 220 18.12 -27.74 15.46
C GLU A 220 17.15 -28.03 14.30
N GLY A 221 17.36 -27.43 13.11
CA GLY A 221 16.46 -27.53 11.96
C GLY A 221 15.12 -26.78 12.13
N VAL A 222 15.03 -25.90 13.12
CA VAL A 222 13.85 -25.03 13.36
C VAL A 222 13.85 -23.87 12.37
N LEU A 223 15.02 -23.27 12.14
CA LEU A 223 15.24 -22.25 11.13
C LEU A 223 15.81 -22.89 9.86
N ARG A 224 15.01 -22.93 8.80
CA ARG A 224 15.40 -23.47 7.49
C ARG A 224 15.74 -22.35 6.53
N ASP A 225 16.47 -22.69 5.47
CA ASP A 225 16.73 -21.75 4.39
C ASP A 225 15.42 -21.30 3.74
N PRO A 226 15.28 -19.99 3.47
CA PRO A 226 14.08 -19.46 2.85
C PRO A 226 13.90 -19.99 1.43
N VAL A 227 12.72 -20.53 1.12
CA VAL A 227 12.40 -21.00 -0.24
C VAL A 227 12.25 -19.84 -1.22
N GLY A 228 12.53 -20.10 -2.50
CA GLY A 228 12.48 -19.12 -3.59
C GLY A 228 11.82 -19.67 -4.85
N GLY A 229 12.11 -19.04 -5.99
CA GLY A 229 11.64 -19.51 -7.31
C GLY A 229 10.14 -19.36 -7.57
N HIS A 230 9.45 -18.54 -6.77
CA HIS A 230 8.05 -18.18 -6.95
C HIS A 230 7.81 -16.75 -6.46
N VAL A 231 6.67 -16.19 -6.83
CA VAL A 231 6.14 -14.91 -6.36
C VAL A 231 4.93 -15.19 -5.48
N ALA A 232 4.90 -14.54 -4.32
CA ALA A 232 3.77 -14.51 -3.41
C ALA A 232 3.22 -13.08 -3.37
N VAL A 233 1.92 -12.93 -3.57
CA VAL A 233 1.22 -11.64 -3.48
C VAL A 233 0.18 -11.72 -2.37
N LYS A 234 0.21 -10.75 -1.45
CA LYS A 234 -0.85 -10.49 -0.46
C LYS A 234 -1.83 -9.49 -1.06
N GLU A 235 -3.13 -9.73 -0.92
CA GLU A 235 -4.18 -8.77 -1.25
C GLU A 235 -5.10 -8.57 -0.04
N ALA A 236 -5.61 -7.36 0.16
CA ALA A 236 -6.49 -6.98 1.26
C ALA A 236 -7.96 -7.27 0.96
N VAL A 237 -8.72 -7.66 1.98
CA VAL A 237 -10.18 -7.86 1.90
C VAL A 237 -10.88 -6.71 2.62
N LEU A 238 -11.56 -5.88 1.83
CA LEU A 238 -12.17 -4.64 2.28
C LEU A 238 -13.68 -4.81 2.56
N PRO A 239 -14.22 -4.26 3.66
CA PRO A 239 -15.61 -4.47 4.06
C PRO A 239 -16.61 -3.51 3.39
N PHE A 240 -16.23 -2.80 2.33
CA PHE A 240 -17.04 -1.70 1.75
C PHE A 240 -18.46 -2.12 1.33
N SER A 241 -18.65 -3.36 0.88
CA SER A 241 -19.97 -3.91 0.56
C SER A 241 -20.94 -3.98 1.76
N ARG A 242 -20.42 -3.90 2.99
CA ARG A 242 -21.22 -3.83 4.23
C ARG A 242 -21.65 -2.41 4.58
N PHE A 243 -21.00 -1.40 4.00
CA PHE A 243 -21.18 0.02 4.31
C PHE A 243 -21.34 0.85 3.02
N PRO A 244 -22.47 0.69 2.29
CA PRO A 244 -22.65 1.29 0.95
C PRO A 244 -22.60 2.83 0.94
N GLU A 245 -22.83 3.47 2.08
CA GLU A 245 -22.76 4.93 2.25
C GLU A 245 -21.32 5.45 2.33
N VAL A 246 -20.34 4.58 2.55
CA VAL A 246 -18.92 4.94 2.66
C VAL A 246 -18.29 4.94 1.27
N ASP A 247 -17.44 5.92 1.00
CA ASP A 247 -16.62 5.96 -0.20
C ASP A 247 -15.56 4.84 -0.18
N PRO A 248 -15.55 3.89 -1.13
CA PRO A 248 -14.56 2.82 -1.21
C PRO A 248 -13.23 3.29 -1.81
N ALA A 249 -12.75 4.46 -1.38
CA ALA A 249 -11.41 4.94 -1.68
C ALA A 249 -10.41 4.44 -0.65
N LEU A 250 -9.21 4.07 -1.12
CA LEU A 250 -8.06 3.79 -0.28
C LEU A 250 -7.41 5.10 0.19
N GLY A 251 -6.73 5.05 1.33
CA GLY A 251 -6.05 6.20 1.91
C GLY A 251 -5.10 5.80 3.04
N PRO A 252 -4.62 6.77 3.82
CA PRO A 252 -3.58 6.53 4.82
C PRO A 252 -4.08 5.84 6.09
N GLU A 253 -5.39 5.62 6.24
CA GLU A 253 -6.00 4.86 7.33
C GLU A 253 -6.45 3.47 6.84
N MET A 254 -6.12 2.43 7.61
CA MET A 254 -6.49 1.04 7.32
C MET A 254 -7.99 0.80 7.48
N ARG A 255 -8.61 0.14 6.50
CA ARG A 255 -10.02 -0.27 6.52
C ARG A 255 -10.25 -1.75 6.24
N SER A 256 -9.24 -2.48 5.79
CA SER A 256 -9.33 -3.91 5.53
C SER A 256 -9.57 -4.73 6.81
N THR A 257 -10.24 -5.87 6.63
CA THR A 257 -10.63 -6.78 7.73
C THR A 257 -9.95 -8.15 7.63
N GLY A 258 -9.36 -8.45 6.48
CA GLY A 258 -8.66 -9.70 6.22
C GLY A 258 -7.71 -9.54 5.03
N GLU A 259 -7.03 -10.63 4.70
CA GLU A 259 -6.09 -10.71 3.61
C GLU A 259 -6.12 -12.10 2.97
N VAL A 260 -5.72 -12.18 1.71
CA VAL A 260 -5.56 -13.41 0.94
C VAL A 260 -4.17 -13.46 0.32
N MET A 261 -3.76 -14.65 -0.13
CA MET A 261 -2.43 -14.87 -0.70
C MET A 261 -2.53 -15.61 -2.03
N GLY A 262 -2.02 -15.00 -3.10
CA GLY A 262 -1.79 -15.63 -4.39
C GLY A 262 -0.34 -16.08 -4.54
N ILE A 263 -0.10 -17.30 -5.04
CA ILE A 263 1.25 -17.82 -5.29
C ILE A 263 1.34 -18.41 -6.70
N ASP A 264 2.33 -17.97 -7.47
CA ASP A 264 2.67 -18.55 -8.77
C ASP A 264 4.13 -18.25 -9.16
N SER A 265 4.56 -18.66 -10.35
CA SER A 265 5.92 -18.46 -10.86
C SER A 265 6.22 -17.03 -11.33
N THR A 266 5.19 -16.22 -11.60
CA THR A 266 5.31 -14.84 -12.08
C THR A 266 4.37 -13.93 -11.29
N PHE A 267 4.69 -12.64 -11.26
CA PHE A 267 3.89 -11.65 -10.52
C PHE A 267 2.46 -11.53 -11.04
N GLY A 268 2.24 -11.40 -12.35
CA GLY A 268 0.90 -11.25 -12.91
C GLY A 268 -0.02 -12.40 -12.51
N ARG A 269 0.48 -13.64 -12.57
CA ARG A 269 -0.29 -14.83 -12.16
C ARG A 269 -0.56 -14.88 -10.67
N ALA A 270 0.42 -14.52 -9.84
CA ALA A 270 0.24 -14.46 -8.39
C ALA A 270 -0.75 -13.35 -8.00
N PHE A 271 -0.66 -12.18 -8.64
CA PHE A 271 -1.56 -11.05 -8.46
C PHE A 271 -2.99 -11.39 -8.88
N PHE A 272 -3.19 -11.98 -10.07
CA PHE A 272 -4.51 -12.43 -10.53
C PHE A 272 -5.16 -13.41 -9.54
N LYS A 273 -4.39 -14.36 -8.98
CA LYS A 273 -4.88 -15.29 -7.97
C LYS A 273 -5.26 -14.58 -6.66
N ALA A 274 -4.47 -13.59 -6.24
CA ALA A 274 -4.75 -12.81 -5.03
C ALA A 274 -6.05 -12.01 -5.20
N GLU A 275 -6.21 -11.30 -6.32
CA GLU A 275 -7.43 -10.55 -6.67
C GLU A 275 -8.67 -11.45 -6.75
N LEU A 276 -8.55 -12.60 -7.43
CA LEU A 276 -9.64 -13.58 -7.49
C LEU A 276 -10.04 -14.07 -6.09
N ALA A 277 -9.07 -14.34 -5.22
CA ALA A 277 -9.32 -14.78 -3.85
C ALA A 277 -9.90 -13.67 -2.96
N ALA A 278 -9.56 -12.41 -3.22
CA ALA A 278 -10.08 -11.24 -2.50
C ALA A 278 -11.53 -10.90 -2.89
N GLY A 279 -12.03 -11.48 -3.99
CA GLY A 279 -13.35 -11.20 -4.55
C GLY A 279 -13.33 -10.08 -5.61
N ASN A 280 -12.15 -9.68 -6.07
CA ASN A 280 -11.90 -8.63 -7.08
C ASN A 280 -11.51 -9.27 -8.43
N GLY A 281 -12.20 -10.32 -8.86
CA GLY A 281 -11.86 -11.05 -10.08
C GLY A 281 -11.65 -10.12 -11.29
N LEU A 282 -10.52 -10.23 -11.97
CA LEU A 282 -10.20 -9.39 -13.12
C LEU A 282 -10.87 -9.94 -14.39
N PRO A 283 -11.61 -9.12 -15.16
CA PRO A 283 -12.38 -9.62 -16.30
C PRO A 283 -11.50 -9.85 -17.54
N THR A 284 -11.77 -10.94 -18.26
CA THR A 284 -11.06 -11.29 -19.51
C THR A 284 -11.76 -10.80 -20.78
N GLU A 285 -13.00 -10.33 -20.66
CA GLU A 285 -13.79 -9.74 -21.77
C GLU A 285 -14.68 -8.61 -21.22
N GLY A 286 -15.21 -7.77 -22.11
CA GLY A 286 -16.09 -6.66 -21.74
C GLY A 286 -15.40 -5.28 -21.85
N THR A 287 -15.97 -4.30 -21.17
CA THR A 287 -15.53 -2.90 -21.24
C THR A 287 -14.96 -2.41 -19.91
N VAL A 288 -13.84 -1.71 -19.96
CA VAL A 288 -13.19 -1.07 -18.82
C VAL A 288 -13.46 0.44 -18.84
N PHE A 289 -13.80 0.99 -17.68
CA PHE A 289 -13.91 2.43 -17.50
C PHE A 289 -12.62 3.01 -16.89
N LEU A 290 -12.07 4.07 -17.53
CA LEU A 290 -10.90 4.80 -17.05
C LEU A 290 -11.27 6.24 -16.70
N SER A 291 -10.98 6.65 -15.46
CA SER A 291 -10.96 8.07 -15.09
C SER A 291 -9.78 8.36 -14.19
N LEU A 292 -8.83 9.14 -14.71
CA LEU A 292 -7.51 9.33 -14.11
C LEU A 292 -7.29 10.78 -13.70
N ASN A 293 -6.58 10.98 -12.58
CA ASN A 293 -5.98 12.27 -12.29
C ASN A 293 -4.88 12.62 -13.31
N ASP A 294 -4.42 13.88 -13.33
CA ASP A 294 -3.49 14.33 -14.38
C ASP A 294 -2.09 13.71 -14.26
N ASN A 295 -1.65 13.40 -13.05
CA ASN A 295 -0.34 12.81 -12.78
C ASN A 295 -0.27 11.35 -13.23
N ASP A 296 -1.40 10.65 -13.19
CA ASP A 296 -1.49 9.24 -13.57
C ASP A 296 -1.70 9.02 -15.06
N LYS A 297 -2.10 10.04 -15.82
CA LYS A 297 -2.37 9.92 -17.27
C LYS A 297 -1.22 9.30 -18.07
N PRO A 298 0.07 9.63 -17.85
CA PRO A 298 1.18 8.97 -18.54
C PRO A 298 1.22 7.46 -18.32
N ALA A 299 1.11 6.99 -17.06
CA ALA A 299 1.07 5.57 -16.75
C ALA A 299 -0.25 4.92 -17.20
N GLY A 300 -1.36 5.65 -17.11
CA GLY A 300 -2.68 5.23 -17.57
C GLY A 300 -2.77 5.02 -19.08
N LEU A 301 -1.93 5.69 -19.88
CA LEU A 301 -1.76 5.38 -21.30
C LEU A 301 -1.29 3.94 -21.50
N VAL A 302 -0.32 3.49 -20.71
CA VAL A 302 0.20 2.12 -20.74
C VAL A 302 -0.89 1.13 -20.29
N VAL A 303 -1.65 1.47 -19.25
CA VAL A 303 -2.81 0.68 -18.80
C VAL A 303 -3.81 0.50 -19.94
N ALA A 304 -4.23 1.59 -20.59
CA ALA A 304 -5.19 1.54 -21.70
C ALA A 304 -4.67 0.68 -22.87
N GLN A 305 -3.40 0.81 -23.24
CA GLN A 305 -2.78 0.01 -24.29
C GLN A 305 -2.77 -1.49 -23.96
N ARG A 306 -2.39 -1.85 -22.73
CA ARG A 306 -2.37 -3.25 -22.29
C ARG A 306 -3.77 -3.87 -22.26
N LEU A 307 -4.74 -3.17 -21.67
CA LEU A 307 -6.12 -3.65 -21.62
C LEU A 307 -6.70 -3.88 -23.04
N ARG A 308 -6.46 -2.96 -23.97
CA ARG A 308 -6.88 -3.15 -25.38
C ARG A 308 -6.15 -4.31 -26.06
N ALA A 309 -4.86 -4.51 -25.76
CA ALA A 309 -4.10 -5.65 -26.27
C ALA A 309 -4.67 -7.00 -25.76
N HIS A 310 -5.37 -6.99 -24.62
CA HIS A 310 -6.12 -8.14 -24.10
C HIS A 310 -7.56 -8.24 -24.63
N GLY A 311 -7.95 -7.38 -25.59
CA GLY A 311 -9.27 -7.43 -26.23
C GLY A 311 -10.39 -6.72 -25.46
N LEU A 312 -10.07 -5.99 -24.39
CA LEU A 312 -11.06 -5.24 -23.63
C LEU A 312 -11.39 -3.90 -24.31
N GLY A 313 -12.68 -3.55 -24.29
CA GLY A 313 -13.14 -2.20 -24.62
C GLY A 313 -12.68 -1.18 -23.58
N VAL A 314 -12.47 0.06 -23.99
CA VAL A 314 -12.06 1.16 -23.09
C VAL A 314 -12.99 2.34 -23.28
N VAL A 315 -13.66 2.74 -22.21
CA VAL A 315 -14.46 3.97 -22.12
C VAL A 315 -13.87 4.88 -21.04
N ALA A 316 -14.03 6.19 -21.17
CA ALA A 316 -13.40 7.12 -20.23
C ALA A 316 -14.15 8.44 -20.08
N THR A 317 -13.83 9.20 -19.03
CA THR A 317 -14.25 10.60 -18.92
C THR A 317 -13.49 11.47 -19.93
N ALA A 318 -14.07 12.61 -20.33
CA ALA A 318 -13.52 13.49 -21.37
C ALA A 318 -12.04 13.82 -21.18
N GLY A 319 -11.62 14.22 -19.98
CA GLY A 319 -10.22 14.59 -19.71
C GLY A 319 -9.23 13.43 -19.84
N THR A 320 -9.65 12.20 -19.57
CA THR A 320 -8.83 10.99 -19.78
C THR A 320 -8.84 10.62 -21.27
N ALA A 321 -10.01 10.63 -21.92
CA ALA A 321 -10.16 10.34 -23.35
C ALA A 321 -9.31 11.28 -24.22
N ASP A 322 -9.36 12.59 -23.97
CA ASP A 322 -8.60 13.60 -24.70
C ASP A 322 -7.09 13.36 -24.60
N TYR A 323 -6.61 12.96 -23.42
CA TYR A 323 -5.19 12.66 -23.23
C TYR A 323 -4.80 11.43 -24.03
N LEU A 324 -5.54 10.33 -23.91
CA LEU A 324 -5.24 9.08 -24.61
C LEU A 324 -5.29 9.25 -26.14
N ALA A 325 -6.26 10.02 -26.66
CA ALA A 325 -6.40 10.31 -28.07
C ALA A 325 -5.18 11.08 -28.66
N ARG A 326 -4.58 12.00 -27.89
CA ARG A 326 -3.35 12.72 -28.31
C ARG A 326 -2.16 11.78 -28.54
N PHE A 327 -2.16 10.62 -27.90
CA PHE A 327 -1.13 9.58 -28.06
C PHE A 327 -1.59 8.41 -28.94
N GLY A 328 -2.66 8.59 -29.73
CA GLY A 328 -3.12 7.59 -30.70
C GLY A 328 -3.88 6.40 -30.08
N VAL A 329 -4.37 6.53 -28.85
CA VAL A 329 -5.16 5.50 -28.15
C VAL A 329 -6.58 6.05 -27.90
N PRO A 330 -7.43 6.20 -28.94
CA PRO A 330 -8.79 6.66 -28.74
C PRO A 330 -9.60 5.65 -27.92
N VAL A 331 -10.49 6.14 -27.08
CA VAL A 331 -11.46 5.34 -26.32
C VAL A 331 -12.67 5.02 -27.20
N ASP A 332 -13.37 3.92 -26.91
CA ASP A 332 -14.54 3.48 -27.67
C ASP A 332 -15.74 4.43 -27.44
N ARG A 333 -15.81 5.03 -26.25
CA ARG A 333 -16.83 6.02 -25.89
C ARG A 333 -16.34 6.97 -24.81
N VAL A 334 -16.66 8.25 -24.96
CA VAL A 334 -16.53 9.27 -23.90
C VAL A 334 -17.81 9.30 -23.09
N LEU A 335 -17.70 9.25 -21.76
CA LEU A 335 -18.82 9.28 -20.83
C LEU A 335 -18.92 10.64 -20.13
N ASP A 336 -20.16 11.03 -19.85
CA ASP A 336 -20.48 12.23 -19.07
C ASP A 336 -20.17 11.99 -17.58
N LYS A 337 -19.85 13.05 -16.86
CA LYS A 337 -19.73 12.99 -15.40
C LYS A 337 -21.10 12.95 -14.75
N VAL A 338 -21.18 12.42 -13.52
CA VAL A 338 -22.43 12.33 -12.76
C VAL A 338 -23.01 13.72 -12.49
N GLN A 339 -22.16 14.73 -12.28
CA GLN A 339 -22.58 16.11 -12.06
C GLN A 339 -22.90 16.90 -13.34
N ASP A 340 -22.56 16.37 -14.53
CA ASP A 340 -22.86 17.08 -15.77
C ASP A 340 -24.39 17.05 -15.98
N GLN A 341 -25.01 18.20 -16.27
CA GLN A 341 -26.43 18.28 -16.65
C GLN A 341 -26.71 17.73 -18.06
N GLY A 342 -25.79 16.90 -18.58
CA GLY A 342 -25.89 16.26 -19.88
C GLY A 342 -26.95 15.16 -19.89
N ALA A 343 -27.39 14.80 -21.10
CA ALA A 343 -28.28 13.66 -21.33
C ALA A 343 -27.49 12.39 -21.75
N GLY A 344 -26.16 12.44 -21.78
CA GLY A 344 -25.32 11.30 -22.11
C GLY A 344 -25.22 10.33 -20.92
N PRO A 345 -24.86 9.07 -21.18
CA PRO A 345 -24.75 8.10 -20.11
C PRO A 345 -23.48 8.31 -19.31
N THR A 346 -23.59 8.05 -18.03
CA THR A 346 -22.51 8.14 -17.05
C THR A 346 -21.85 6.78 -16.84
N ALA A 347 -20.70 6.76 -16.19
CA ALA A 347 -20.07 5.52 -15.76
C ALA A 347 -20.95 4.74 -14.77
N VAL A 348 -21.74 5.42 -13.93
CA VAL A 348 -22.66 4.76 -12.99
C VAL A 348 -23.74 3.99 -13.74
N ASP A 349 -24.27 4.54 -14.83
CA ASP A 349 -25.29 3.87 -15.66
C ASP A 349 -24.72 2.59 -16.30
N LEU A 350 -23.51 2.69 -16.88
CA LEU A 350 -22.86 1.56 -17.55
C LEU A 350 -22.35 0.48 -16.58
N ILE A 351 -22.06 0.85 -15.33
CA ILE A 351 -21.77 -0.12 -14.26
C ILE A 351 -23.06 -0.85 -13.88
N ALA A 352 -24.16 -0.10 -13.73
CA ALA A 352 -25.44 -0.66 -13.30
C ALA A 352 -26.07 -1.61 -14.34
N ASP A 353 -25.90 -1.34 -15.63
CA ASP A 353 -26.40 -2.17 -16.72
C ASP A 353 -25.47 -3.36 -17.09
N GLY A 354 -24.28 -3.43 -16.48
CA GLY A 354 -23.30 -4.49 -16.70
C GLY A 354 -22.39 -4.31 -17.93
N THR A 355 -22.45 -3.16 -18.61
CA THR A 355 -21.55 -2.85 -19.73
C THR A 355 -20.10 -2.70 -19.26
N VAL A 356 -19.88 -1.98 -18.16
CA VAL A 356 -18.56 -1.79 -17.54
C VAL A 356 -18.31 -2.88 -16.52
N VAL A 357 -17.24 -3.65 -16.73
CA VAL A 357 -16.87 -4.83 -15.93
C VAL A 357 -15.59 -4.64 -15.11
N PHE A 358 -14.88 -3.54 -15.34
CA PHE A 358 -13.72 -3.14 -14.55
C PHE A 358 -13.60 -1.61 -14.51
N VAL A 359 -13.23 -1.08 -13.35
CA VAL A 359 -13.11 0.36 -13.11
C VAL A 359 -11.68 0.68 -12.68
N VAL A 360 -11.06 1.62 -13.38
CA VAL A 360 -9.83 2.30 -12.93
C VAL A 360 -10.20 3.75 -12.64
N ASN A 361 -10.22 4.11 -11.35
CA ASN A 361 -10.55 5.47 -10.94
C ASN A 361 -9.53 6.01 -9.95
N THR A 362 -8.60 6.85 -10.42
CA THR A 362 -7.59 7.43 -9.53
C THR A 362 -8.07 8.77 -8.95
N PRO A 363 -8.30 8.88 -7.63
CA PRO A 363 -8.85 10.08 -7.00
C PRO A 363 -7.89 11.28 -7.09
N ARG A 364 -8.43 12.49 -6.87
CA ARG A 364 -7.64 13.71 -6.65
C ARG A 364 -7.89 14.23 -5.23
N GLY A 365 -6.86 14.22 -4.38
CA GLY A 365 -6.85 14.95 -3.09
C GLY A 365 -8.03 14.66 -2.14
N SER A 366 -8.06 15.37 -1.00
CA SER A 366 -9.03 15.12 0.08
C SER A 366 -10.42 15.72 -0.20
N VAL A 367 -11.41 14.83 -0.09
CA VAL A 367 -12.78 15.04 0.38
C VAL A 367 -13.62 16.12 -0.32
N GLY A 368 -14.44 15.63 -1.25
CA GLY A 368 -15.73 16.21 -1.64
C GLY A 368 -16.52 15.13 -2.38
N ARG A 369 -17.86 15.24 -2.40
CA ARG A 369 -18.78 14.38 -3.18
C ARG A 369 -18.48 14.45 -4.67
N SER A 370 -17.35 13.87 -5.07
CA SER A 370 -16.83 13.89 -6.42
C SER A 370 -17.53 12.82 -7.24
N ASP A 371 -17.56 12.98 -8.56
CA ASP A 371 -18.05 11.92 -9.45
C ASP A 371 -17.36 10.58 -9.18
N GLY A 372 -16.08 10.61 -8.77
CA GLY A 372 -15.31 9.43 -8.40
C GLY A 372 -15.92 8.64 -7.24
N GLU A 373 -16.46 9.30 -6.21
CA GLU A 373 -17.13 8.62 -5.09
C GLU A 373 -18.36 7.85 -5.60
N HIS A 374 -19.19 8.47 -6.44
CA HIS A 374 -20.37 7.82 -7.01
C HIS A 374 -19.99 6.60 -7.87
N ILE A 375 -18.92 6.72 -8.66
CA ILE A 375 -18.41 5.63 -9.51
C ILE A 375 -17.92 4.46 -8.66
N ARG A 376 -17.12 4.71 -7.63
CA ARG A 376 -16.59 3.66 -6.75
C ARG A 376 -17.70 2.98 -5.95
N LYS A 377 -18.68 3.75 -5.45
CA LYS A 377 -19.88 3.21 -4.79
C LYS A 377 -20.68 2.33 -5.74
N ALA A 378 -20.90 2.76 -6.98
CA ALA A 378 -21.58 1.95 -7.98
C ALA A 378 -20.83 0.64 -8.26
N ALA A 379 -19.50 0.71 -8.44
CA ALA A 379 -18.68 -0.48 -8.68
C ALA A 379 -18.80 -1.49 -7.52
N SER A 380 -18.68 -1.02 -6.27
CA SER A 380 -18.87 -1.85 -5.07
C SER A 380 -20.27 -2.47 -5.00
N LEU A 381 -21.32 -1.68 -5.25
CA LEU A 381 -22.71 -2.13 -5.21
C LEU A 381 -23.01 -3.22 -6.27
N HIS A 382 -22.48 -3.04 -7.47
CA HIS A 382 -22.67 -3.95 -8.60
C HIS A 382 -21.62 -5.07 -8.69
N ARG A 383 -20.70 -5.15 -7.71
CA ARG A 383 -19.60 -6.14 -7.66
C ARG A 383 -18.71 -6.11 -8.90
N VAL A 384 -18.45 -4.91 -9.40
CA VAL A 384 -17.50 -4.63 -10.47
C VAL A 384 -16.15 -4.32 -9.82
N SER A 385 -15.12 -5.05 -10.23
CA SER A 385 -13.75 -4.84 -9.72
C SER A 385 -13.30 -3.40 -9.97
N CYS A 386 -12.72 -2.77 -8.97
CA CYS A 386 -12.38 -1.36 -8.98
C CYS A 386 -11.03 -1.12 -8.33
N VAL A 387 -10.09 -0.54 -9.08
CA VAL A 387 -8.78 -0.13 -8.56
C VAL A 387 -8.69 1.39 -8.50
N THR A 388 -8.06 1.89 -7.43
CA THR A 388 -7.99 3.34 -7.15
C THR A 388 -6.60 3.95 -7.32
N THR A 389 -5.61 3.16 -7.73
CA THR A 389 -4.25 3.62 -8.05
C THR A 389 -3.85 3.16 -9.45
N VAL A 390 -2.97 3.93 -10.10
CA VAL A 390 -2.48 3.55 -11.44
C VAL A 390 -1.54 2.33 -11.37
N SER A 391 -0.81 2.16 -10.28
CA SER A 391 0.05 1.00 -10.04
C SER A 391 -0.75 -0.29 -9.92
N ALA A 392 -1.87 -0.29 -9.19
CA ALA A 392 -2.79 -1.43 -9.14
C ALA A 392 -3.41 -1.72 -10.53
N ALA A 393 -3.73 -0.69 -11.31
CA ALA A 393 -4.21 -0.88 -12.68
C ALA A 393 -3.15 -1.50 -13.61
N LEU A 394 -1.87 -1.15 -13.46
CA LEU A 394 -0.77 -1.77 -14.18
C LEU A 394 -0.56 -3.24 -13.77
N ALA A 395 -0.67 -3.54 -12.47
CA ALA A 395 -0.60 -4.89 -11.93
C ALA A 395 -1.78 -5.76 -12.44
N ALA A 396 -2.99 -5.22 -12.43
CA ALA A 396 -4.18 -5.87 -12.98
C ALA A 396 -4.03 -6.18 -14.48
N ALA A 397 -3.55 -5.20 -15.27
CA ALA A 397 -3.29 -5.42 -16.70
C ALA A 397 -2.22 -6.50 -16.94
N GLN A 398 -1.16 -6.55 -16.12
CA GLN A 398 -0.17 -7.62 -16.19
C GLN A 398 -0.78 -8.98 -15.79
N GLY A 399 -1.62 -9.02 -14.75
CA GLY A 399 -2.33 -10.22 -14.33
C GLY A 399 -3.20 -10.81 -15.42
N LEU A 400 -3.94 -9.96 -16.15
CA LEU A 400 -4.72 -10.38 -17.31
C LEU A 400 -3.84 -10.96 -18.43
N GLY A 401 -2.68 -10.36 -18.69
CA GLY A 401 -1.78 -10.83 -19.75
C GLY A 401 -1.04 -12.13 -19.46
N GLU A 402 -0.85 -12.48 -18.19
CA GLU A 402 -0.11 -13.69 -17.79
C GLU A 402 -1.02 -14.85 -17.38
N THR A 403 -2.34 -14.66 -17.34
CA THR A 403 -3.27 -15.68 -16.87
C THR A 403 -3.47 -16.78 -17.91
N PRO A 404 -3.15 -18.05 -17.58
CA PRO A 404 -3.42 -19.18 -18.45
C PRO A 404 -4.93 -19.51 -18.49
N ALA A 405 -5.37 -20.25 -19.52
CA ALA A 405 -6.74 -20.73 -19.64
C ALA A 405 -7.20 -21.59 -18.45
N GLU A 406 -6.27 -22.29 -17.81
CA GLU A 406 -6.48 -23.02 -16.56
C GLU A 406 -5.48 -22.55 -15.50
N LEU A 407 -5.99 -22.12 -14.34
CA LEU A 407 -5.17 -21.68 -13.21
C LEU A 407 -4.61 -22.91 -12.47
N PRO A 408 -3.30 -23.19 -12.53
CA PRO A 408 -2.75 -24.33 -11.81
C PRO A 408 -2.76 -24.08 -10.31
N VAL A 409 -3.13 -25.11 -9.57
CA VAL A 409 -3.08 -25.13 -8.10
C VAL A 409 -1.87 -25.93 -7.63
N ARG A 410 -1.29 -25.51 -6.51
CA ARG A 410 -0.17 -26.18 -5.89
C ARG A 410 -0.26 -25.97 -4.38
N SER A 411 0.02 -27.01 -3.61
CA SER A 411 0.03 -26.98 -2.15
C SER A 411 1.25 -26.20 -1.62
N LEU A 412 1.15 -25.69 -0.38
CA LEU A 412 2.29 -25.06 0.28
C LEU A 412 3.47 -26.02 0.45
N GLN A 413 3.20 -27.30 0.69
CA GLN A 413 4.22 -28.33 0.83
C GLN A 413 5.05 -28.48 -0.46
N GLU A 414 4.41 -28.45 -1.61
CA GLU A 414 5.10 -28.50 -2.90
C GLU A 414 5.90 -27.23 -3.21
N TYR A 415 5.47 -26.06 -2.72
CA TYR A 415 6.28 -24.82 -2.78
C TYR A 415 7.47 -24.88 -1.81
N HIS A 416 7.28 -25.46 -0.63
CA HIS A 416 8.31 -25.51 0.43
C HIS A 416 9.31 -26.66 0.25
N ALA A 417 9.06 -27.59 -0.67
CA ALA A 417 9.96 -28.70 -0.98
C ALA A 417 11.02 -28.36 -2.04
N ARG A 418 11.00 -27.15 -2.60
CA ARG A 418 11.87 -26.71 -3.70
C ARG A 418 13.12 -25.99 -3.25
#